data_AF-A0A7W6ZNL1-F1
#
_entry.id   AF-A0A7W6ZNL1-F1
#
_cell.length_a   1.000
_cell.length_b   1.000
_cell.length_c   1.000
_cell.angle_alpha   90.00
_cell.angle_beta   90.00
_cell.angle_gamma   90.00
#
_symmetry.space_group_name_H-M   'P 1'
#
loop_
_entity.id
_entity.type
_entity.pdbx_description
1 polymer ?
#
loop_
_entity_poly.entity_id
_entity_poly.type
_entity_poly.pdbx_seq_one_letter_code
_entity_poly.pdbx_strand_id
1 'polypeptide(L)'
;MEIWIQDSAKALAQAIVAAASIVDFSAAVIDGGFPHWVRSRVVQATIDEAAKLDLQGVVMPEIIEGAVGAQARAIGGASLPIFARYLTDQNVLFKEVDHAEGT
;
A
#
# COMPACT_ATOMS: atom_id res chain seq x y z
N MET A 1 22.94 -0.38 12.41
CA MET A 1 21.95 -1.14 11.61
C MET A 1 20.69 -1.44 12.41
N GLU A 2 20.80 -1.97 13.64
CA GLU A 2 19.62 -2.19 14.50
C GLU A 2 18.76 -0.94 14.68
N ILE A 3 19.41 0.17 15.04
CA ILE A 3 18.76 1.48 15.23
C ILE A 3 17.95 1.87 13.98
N TRP A 4 18.53 1.70 12.79
CA TRP A 4 17.85 2.03 11.54
C TRP A 4 16.60 1.17 11.30
N ILE A 5 16.66 -0.13 11.61
CA ILE A 5 15.49 -1.02 11.50
C ILE A 5 14.40 -0.57 12.47
N GLN A 6 14.75 -0.29 13.73
CA GLN A 6 13.79 0.12 14.75
C GLN A 6 13.16 1.50 14.45
N ASP A 7 13.96 2.47 14.03
CA ASP A 7 13.45 3.81 13.68
C ASP A 7 12.56 3.77 12.44
N SER A 8 12.95 2.99 11.42
CA SER A 8 12.12 2.77 10.23
C SER A 8 10.82 2.08 10.59
N ALA A 9 10.87 1.06 11.45
CA ALA A 9 9.70 0.30 11.88
C ALA A 9 8.67 1.17 12.60
N LYS A 10 9.12 2.03 13.53
CA LYS A 10 8.25 3.00 14.22
C LYS A 10 7.56 3.95 13.25
N ALA A 11 8.33 4.52 12.32
CA ALA A 11 7.80 5.45 11.33
C ALA A 11 6.79 4.76 10.39
N LEU A 12 7.11 3.54 9.93
CA LEU A 12 6.23 2.75 9.08
C LEU A 12 4.95 2.34 9.82
N ALA A 13 5.04 1.91 11.07
CA ALA A 13 3.88 1.57 11.90
C ALA A 13 2.91 2.75 12.01
N GLN A 14 3.43 3.94 12.33
CA GLN A 14 2.62 5.16 12.40
C GLN A 14 1.96 5.49 11.06
N ALA A 15 2.70 5.39 9.95
CA ALA A 15 2.17 5.66 8.62
C ALA A 15 1.08 4.67 8.21
N ILE A 16 1.25 3.38 8.54
CA ILE A 16 0.27 2.33 8.23
C ILE A 16 -1.02 2.56 9.02
N VAL A 17 -0.94 2.80 10.33
CA VAL A 17 -2.13 3.09 11.16
C VAL A 17 -2.87 4.33 10.67
N ALA A 18 -2.13 5.40 10.33
CA ALA A 18 -2.71 6.63 9.82
C ALA A 18 -3.37 6.46 8.44
N ALA A 19 -2.82 5.61 7.56
CA ALA A 19 -3.44 5.31 6.28
C ALA A 19 -4.67 4.41 6.45
N ALA A 20 -4.59 3.41 7.34
CA ALA A 20 -5.67 2.48 7.62
C ALA A 20 -6.91 3.18 8.19
N SER A 21 -6.71 4.21 9.03
CA SER A 21 -7.83 4.98 9.61
C SER A 21 -8.64 5.81 8.60
N ILE A 22 -8.19 5.90 7.34
CA ILE A 22 -8.84 6.69 6.29
C ILE A 22 -9.32 5.81 5.12
N VAL A 23 -8.53 4.79 4.74
CA VAL A 23 -8.71 4.09 3.46
C VAL A 23 -9.24 2.65 3.60
N ASP A 24 -9.12 2.02 4.78
CA ASP A 24 -9.54 0.62 5.04
C ASP A 24 -9.06 -0.37 3.95
N PHE A 25 -7.74 -0.47 3.76
CA PHE A 25 -7.14 -1.42 2.83
C PHE A 25 -6.77 -2.75 3.51
N SER A 26 -6.68 -3.83 2.74
CA SER A 26 -6.47 -5.17 3.29
C SER A 26 -5.02 -5.48 3.68
N ALA A 27 -4.02 -4.87 3.01
CA ALA A 27 -2.61 -5.17 3.26
C ALA A 27 -1.67 -3.98 3.03
N ALA A 28 -0.67 -3.82 3.91
CA ALA A 28 0.48 -2.95 3.76
C ALA A 28 1.70 -3.78 3.33
N VAL A 29 2.20 -3.55 2.12
CA VAL A 29 3.36 -4.28 1.60
C VAL A 29 4.63 -3.46 1.82
N ILE A 30 5.62 -4.05 2.49
CA ILE A 30 6.93 -3.45 2.73
C ILE A 30 7.95 -4.12 1.81
N ASP A 31 8.59 -3.33 0.95
CA ASP A 31 9.64 -3.77 0.03
C ASP A 31 10.71 -2.69 -0.14
N GLY A 32 11.87 -3.06 -0.68
CA GLY A 32 12.96 -2.11 -0.89
C GLY A 32 14.23 -2.68 -1.50
N GLY A 33 15.20 -1.80 -1.76
CA GLY A 33 16.51 -2.14 -2.34
C GLY A 33 17.50 -2.72 -1.34
N PHE A 34 17.06 -3.63 -0.48
CA PHE A 34 17.89 -4.26 0.56
C PHE A 34 17.77 -5.80 0.53
N PRO A 35 18.73 -6.52 1.13
CA PRO A 35 18.67 -7.99 1.21
C PRO A 35 17.39 -8.49 1.87
N HIS A 36 16.93 -9.67 1.47
CA HIS A 36 15.71 -10.30 2.01
C HIS A 36 15.67 -10.35 3.54
N TRP A 37 16.79 -10.69 4.18
CA TRP A 37 16.87 -10.75 5.64
C TRP A 37 16.66 -9.37 6.31
N VAL A 38 17.01 -8.27 5.64
CA VAL A 38 16.72 -6.91 6.14
C VAL A 38 15.23 -6.66 6.04
N ARG A 39 14.60 -7.02 4.91
CA ARG A 39 13.17 -6.87 4.69
C ARG A 39 12.36 -7.59 5.76
N SER A 40 12.61 -8.88 5.97
CA SER A 40 11.89 -9.68 6.97
C SER A 40 12.01 -9.06 8.37
N ARG A 41 13.17 -8.51 8.71
CA ARG A 41 13.38 -7.84 10.00
C ARG A 41 12.66 -6.50 10.12
N VAL A 42 12.62 -5.72 9.06
CA VAL A 42 11.85 -4.47 9.03
C VAL A 42 10.36 -4.78 9.15
N VAL A 43 9.85 -5.76 8.39
CA VAL A 43 8.44 -6.18 8.46
C VAL A 43 8.06 -6.63 9.86
N GLN A 44 8.85 -7.53 10.46
CA GLN A 44 8.57 -8.00 11.81
C GLN A 44 8.62 -6.87 12.84
N ALA A 45 9.65 -6.00 12.77
CA ALA A 45 9.73 -4.85 13.67
C ALA A 45 8.55 -3.88 13.47
N THR A 46 8.10 -3.64 12.23
CA THR A 46 6.92 -2.80 11.96
C THR A 46 5.65 -3.40 12.54
N ILE A 47 5.46 -4.73 12.44
CA ILE A 47 4.34 -5.43 13.08
C ILE A 47 4.38 -5.22 14.60
N ASP A 48 5.56 -5.43 15.21
CA ASP A 48 5.75 -5.31 16.65
C ASP A 48 5.51 -3.86 17.14
N GLU A 49 5.94 -2.85 16.38
CA GLU A 49 5.71 -1.43 16.70
C GLU A 49 4.25 -1.00 16.47
N ALA A 50 3.59 -1.50 15.42
CA ALA A 50 2.17 -1.20 15.15
C ALA A 50 1.26 -1.72 16.27
N ALA A 51 1.59 -2.87 16.86
CA ALA A 51 0.87 -3.43 18.00
C ALA A 51 0.97 -2.57 19.29
N LYS A 52 1.88 -1.59 19.35
CA LYS A 52 2.04 -0.67 20.50
C LYS A 52 1.23 0.61 20.36
N LEU A 53 0.67 0.87 19.19
CA LEU A 53 -0.11 2.08 18.92
C LEU A 53 -1.57 1.92 19.39
N ASP A 54 -2.27 3.04 19.54
CA ASP A 54 -3.70 3.02 19.78
C ASP A 54 -4.44 2.72 18.46
N LEU A 55 -5.15 1.59 18.45
CA LEU A 55 -5.85 1.06 17.28
C LEU A 55 -7.37 1.16 17.42
N GLN A 56 -7.87 1.91 18.40
CA GLN A 56 -9.31 2.03 18.61
C GLN A 56 -10.00 2.58 17.34
N GLY A 57 -10.92 1.77 16.81
CA GLY A 57 -11.67 2.11 15.59
C GLY A 57 -10.90 1.91 14.29
N VAL A 58 -9.67 1.38 14.32
CA VAL A 58 -8.87 1.09 13.13
C VAL A 58 -8.78 -0.42 12.91
N VAL A 59 -9.20 -0.88 11.73
CA VAL A 59 -8.96 -2.26 11.30
C VAL A 59 -7.55 -2.32 10.72
N MET A 60 -6.67 -3.09 11.36
CA MET A 60 -5.30 -3.19 10.89
C MET A 60 -5.19 -4.00 9.59
N PRO A 61 -4.50 -3.49 8.57
CA PRO A 61 -4.15 -4.27 7.39
C PRO A 61 -3.12 -5.34 7.73
N GLU A 62 -3.05 -6.38 6.90
CA GLU A 62 -1.95 -7.34 6.97
C GLU A 62 -0.64 -6.66 6.56
N ILE A 63 0.39 -6.71 7.40
CA ILE A 63 1.71 -6.15 7.08
C ILE A 63 2.59 -7.28 6.54
N ILE A 64 2.95 -7.21 5.26
CA ILE A 64 3.60 -8.31 4.54
C ILE A 64 4.86 -7.89 3.76
N GLU A 65 5.71 -8.86 3.46
CA GLU A 65 6.88 -8.65 2.60
C GLU A 65 6.51 -8.53 1.12
N GLY A 66 7.19 -7.62 0.41
CA GLY A 66 7.13 -7.59 -1.05
C GLY A 66 7.73 -8.84 -1.71
N ALA A 67 7.00 -9.43 -2.66
CA ALA A 67 7.45 -10.61 -3.40
C ALA A 67 8.11 -10.27 -4.76
N VAL A 68 7.79 -9.12 -5.35
CA VAL A 68 8.18 -8.78 -6.73
C VAL A 68 9.55 -8.08 -6.81
N GLY A 69 9.90 -7.25 -5.83
CA GLY A 69 11.18 -6.55 -5.81
C GLY A 69 11.35 -5.59 -6.99
N ALA A 70 12.53 -5.64 -7.63
CA ALA A 70 12.92 -4.70 -8.68
C ALA A 70 11.96 -4.62 -9.87
N GLN A 71 11.22 -5.69 -10.17
CA GLN A 71 10.28 -5.74 -11.29
C GLN A 71 8.92 -5.11 -10.97
N ALA A 72 8.65 -4.74 -9.71
CA ALA A 72 7.34 -4.24 -9.28
C ALA A 72 6.91 -3.01 -10.09
N ARG A 73 7.84 -2.11 -10.39
CA ARG A 73 7.57 -0.90 -11.18
C ARG A 73 7.20 -1.23 -12.63
N ALA A 74 7.91 -2.18 -13.25
CA ALA A 74 7.66 -2.58 -14.63
C ALA A 74 6.31 -3.29 -14.77
N ILE A 75 6.00 -4.22 -13.87
CA ILE A 75 4.72 -4.94 -13.84
C ILE A 75 3.56 -3.98 -13.57
N GLY A 76 3.71 -3.08 -12.59
CA GLY A 76 2.69 -2.08 -12.28
C GLY A 76 2.42 -1.16 -13.48
N GLY A 77 3.47 -0.68 -14.14
CA GLY A 77 3.34 0.16 -15.35
C GLY A 77 2.68 -0.58 -16.52
N ALA A 78 3.00 -1.85 -16.73
CA ALA A 78 2.35 -2.68 -17.74
C ALA A 78 0.89 -3.03 -17.42
N SER A 79 0.51 -3.00 -16.13
CA SER A 79 -0.86 -3.31 -15.69
C SER A 79 -1.84 -2.18 -16.03
N LEU A 80 -1.43 -0.92 -16.02
CA LEU A 80 -2.27 0.23 -16.35
C LEU A 80 -2.99 0.12 -17.71
N PRO A 81 -2.32 -0.14 -18.85
CA PRO A 81 -3.00 -0.26 -20.14
C PRO A 81 -3.90 -1.51 -20.22
N ILE A 82 -3.57 -2.59 -19.52
CA ILE A 82 -4.43 -3.78 -19.42
C ILE A 82 -5.71 -3.41 -18.66
N PHE A 83 -5.57 -2.72 -17.53
CA PHE A 83 -6.68 -2.23 -16.73
C PHE A 83 -7.60 -1.29 -17.51
N ALA A 84 -7.05 -0.32 -18.23
CA ALA A 84 -7.82 0.60 -19.06
C ALA A 84 -8.66 -0.10 -20.16
N ARG A 85 -8.21 -1.26 -20.64
CA ARG A 85 -8.88 -1.99 -21.73
C ARG A 85 -9.91 -3.01 -21.25
N TYR A 86 -9.72 -3.58 -20.05
CA TYR A 86 -10.47 -4.77 -19.63
C TYR A 86 -11.16 -4.65 -18.27
N LEU A 87 -10.87 -3.64 -17.45
CA LEU A 87 -11.67 -3.35 -16.25
C LEU A 87 -12.85 -2.46 -16.62
N THR A 88 -13.96 -2.65 -15.92
CA THR A 88 -15.15 -1.82 -16.08
C THR A 88 -14.81 -0.36 -15.81
N ASP A 89 -15.07 0.50 -16.79
CA ASP A 89 -14.90 1.94 -16.64
C ASP A 89 -15.87 2.45 -15.57
N GLN A 90 -15.33 2.90 -14.43
CA GLN A 90 -16.16 3.44 -13.33
C GLN A 90 -16.64 4.87 -13.63
N ASN A 91 -16.15 5.51 -14.71
CA ASN A 91 -16.61 6.83 -15.14
C ASN A 91 -17.82 6.78 -16.08
N VAL A 92 -18.38 5.60 -16.37
CA VAL A 92 -19.55 5.48 -17.26
C VAL A 92 -20.74 6.28 -16.74
N LEU A 93 -20.86 6.47 -15.42
CA LEU A 93 -21.92 7.29 -14.81
C LEU A 93 -21.85 8.78 -15.18
N PHE A 94 -20.66 9.31 -15.49
CA PHE A 94 -20.46 10.74 -15.78
C PHE A 94 -20.35 11.07 -17.27
N LYS A 95 -20.28 10.05 -18.13
CA LYS A 95 -20.13 10.21 -19.59
C LYS A 95 -21.38 10.76 -20.28
N GLU A 96 -22.56 10.63 -19.66
CA GLU A 96 -23.82 11.11 -20.23
C GLU A 96 -24.05 12.62 -20.05
N VAL A 97 -23.38 13.25 -19.08
CA VAL A 97 -23.59 14.69 -18.79
C VAL A 97 -22.86 15.58 -19.80
N ASP A 98 -21.71 15.16 -20.31
CA ASP A 98 -20.92 15.89 -21.33
C ASP A 98 -21.62 15.97 -22.70
N HIS A 99 -22.60 15.10 -22.97
CA HIS A 99 -23.34 15.09 -24.23
C HIS A 99 -24.64 15.93 -24.20
N ALA A 100 -25.03 16.47 -23.04
CA ALA A 100 -26.28 17.22 -22.86
C ALA A 100 -26.12 18.75 -22.97
N GLU A 101 -24.90 19.30 -22.90
CA GLU A 101 -24.65 20.76 -22.97
C GLU A 101 -24.21 21.26 -24.36
N GLY A 102 -24.33 20.42 -25.39
CA GLY A 102 -23.95 20.73 -26.76
C GLY A 102 -25.14 20.80 -27.74
N THR A 103 -26.11 21.68 -27.49
CA THR A 103 -27.10 22.11 -28.51
C THR A 103 -27.28 23.62 -28.47
#